data_AF-A0A7H1PZU1-F1
#
_entry.id   AF-A0A7H1PZU1-F1
#
_cell.length_a   1.000
_cell.length_b   1.000
_cell.length_c   1.000
_cell.angle_alpha   90.00
_cell.angle_beta   90.00
_cell.angle_gamma   90.00
#
_symmetry.space_group_name_H-M   'P 1'
#
loop_
_entity.id
_entity.type
_entity.pdbx_description
1 polymer ?
#
loop_
_entity_poly.entity_id
_entity_poly.type
_entity_poly.pdbx_seq_one_letter_code
_entity_poly.pdbx_strand_id
1 'polypeptide(L)'
;MPWDEWEQLKADAATRSGSARMRLNHVPDAGGDGDPLKSDRKVWSAAGGDVTALRTDVSTALGKLEHGQSGVGDGAGCESAAAQKELYDSWKKYVGDVSGRCGKLGGLLERAGRDLSMTDGDVRDGLQKIKTEYQDTEAVGGRAKGK
;
A
#
# COMPACT_ATOMS: atom_id res chain seq x y z
N MET A 1 -56.17 18.22 26.31
CA MET A 1 -55.56 19.47 25.81
C MET A 1 -54.05 19.54 26.10
N PRO A 2 -53.32 18.43 25.90
CA PRO A 2 -51.98 18.51 25.27
C PRO A 2 -51.77 17.47 24.17
N TRP A 3 -52.73 16.56 23.99
CA TRP A 3 -52.70 15.48 23.00
C TRP A 3 -53.08 15.95 21.60
N ASP A 4 -54.06 16.86 21.47
CA ASP A 4 -54.45 17.42 20.16
C ASP A 4 -53.36 18.31 19.56
N GLU A 5 -52.63 19.04 20.41
CA GLU A 5 -51.44 19.80 19.98
C GLU A 5 -50.32 18.87 19.52
N TRP A 6 -50.19 17.70 20.15
CA TRP A 6 -49.24 16.66 19.73
C TRP A 6 -49.62 16.04 18.38
N GLU A 7 -50.91 15.80 18.14
CA GLU A 7 -51.40 15.30 16.85
C GLU A 7 -51.21 16.33 15.73
N GLN A 8 -51.46 17.61 15.99
CA GLN A 8 -51.17 18.68 15.03
C GLN A 8 -49.68 18.81 14.72
N LEU A 9 -48.81 18.73 15.74
CA LEU A 9 -47.35 18.77 15.54
C LEU A 9 -46.85 17.59 14.69
N LYS A 10 -47.44 16.40 14.85
CA LYS A 10 -47.16 15.25 13.99
C LYS A 10 -47.66 15.44 12.56
N ALA A 11 -48.88 15.95 12.39
CA ALA A 11 -49.46 16.19 11.07
C ALA A 11 -48.64 17.25 10.30
N ASP A 12 -48.22 18.32 10.97
CA ASP A 12 -47.36 19.38 10.41
C ASP A 12 -45.94 18.90 10.10
N ALA A 13 -45.42 17.94 10.87
CA ALA A 13 -44.15 17.28 10.56
C ALA A 13 -44.28 16.34 9.35
N ALA A 14 -45.41 15.63 9.21
CA ALA A 14 -45.70 14.76 8.08
C ALA A 14 -45.91 15.53 6.77
N THR A 15 -46.60 16.68 6.80
CA THR A 15 -46.77 17.56 5.63
C THR A 15 -45.45 18.22 5.22
N ARG A 16 -44.62 18.67 6.17
CA ARG A 16 -43.25 19.12 5.89
C ARG A 16 -42.35 18.02 5.31
N SER A 17 -42.49 16.78 5.81
CA SER A 17 -41.74 15.61 5.31
C SER A 17 -42.24 15.09 3.96
N GLY A 18 -43.46 15.44 3.55
CA GLY A 18 -44.01 15.08 2.23
C GLY A 18 -43.37 15.83 1.06
N SER A 19 -42.85 17.04 1.30
CA SER A 19 -42.10 17.83 0.31
C SER A 19 -40.58 17.58 0.36
N ALA A 20 -40.05 17.15 1.50
CA ALA A 20 -38.65 16.77 1.66
C ALA A 20 -38.60 15.44 2.42
N ARG A 21 -38.59 14.33 1.68
CA ARG A 21 -38.46 12.99 2.23
C ARG A 21 -37.14 12.89 3.01
N MET A 22 -37.19 13.13 4.32
CA MET A 22 -36.02 12.98 5.19
C MET A 22 -35.60 11.52 5.17
N ARG A 23 -34.46 11.33 4.54
CA ARG A 23 -34.00 10.05 4.07
C ARG A 23 -32.94 9.60 5.10
N LEU A 24 -33.39 9.03 6.23
CA LEU A 24 -32.55 8.81 7.43
C LEU A 24 -31.71 7.50 7.45
N ASN A 25 -31.90 6.60 6.48
CA ASN A 25 -31.13 5.33 6.36
C ASN A 25 -30.38 5.20 5.03
N HIS A 26 -30.15 6.32 4.36
CA HIS A 26 -29.38 6.36 3.11
C HIS A 26 -28.46 7.55 3.24
N VAL A 27 -27.18 7.31 2.94
CA VAL A 27 -26.21 8.37 2.68
C VAL A 27 -26.87 9.36 1.70
N PRO A 28 -26.85 10.68 1.98
CA PRO A 28 -27.27 11.66 0.99
C PRO A 28 -26.49 11.34 -0.28
N ASP A 29 -27.17 11.29 -1.43
CA ASP A 29 -26.46 11.45 -2.69
C ASP A 29 -25.80 12.82 -2.57
N ALA A 30 -24.54 12.83 -2.12
CA ALA A 30 -23.67 13.93 -2.40
C ALA A 30 -23.85 14.18 -3.89
N GLY A 31 -24.13 15.42 -4.28
CA GLY A 31 -23.82 15.90 -5.61
C GLY A 31 -22.31 15.77 -5.83
N GLY A 32 -21.83 14.54 -5.85
CA GLY A 32 -20.50 14.15 -6.19
C GLY A 32 -20.52 14.03 -7.69
N ASP A 33 -20.15 15.11 -8.34
CA ASP A 33 -19.22 15.04 -9.46
C ASP A 33 -17.87 14.46 -8.97
N GLY A 34 -17.92 13.33 -8.27
CA GLY A 34 -16.80 12.45 -8.03
C GLY A 34 -17.00 11.32 -9.00
N ASP A 35 -16.26 11.37 -10.12
CA ASP A 35 -16.18 10.26 -11.05
C ASP A 35 -16.03 8.97 -10.22
N PRO A 36 -16.90 7.96 -10.37
CA PRO A 36 -16.80 6.74 -9.59
C PRO A 36 -15.35 6.25 -9.66
N LEU A 37 -14.76 5.90 -8.51
CA LEU A 37 -13.39 5.38 -8.42
C LEU A 37 -13.30 4.12 -9.29
N LYS A 38 -12.96 4.29 -10.56
CA LYS A 38 -12.80 3.22 -11.53
C LYS A 38 -11.44 2.59 -11.28
N SER A 39 -11.45 1.39 -10.73
CA SER A 39 -10.25 0.55 -10.71
C SER A 39 -9.92 0.17 -12.15
N ASP A 40 -8.76 0.60 -12.65
CA ASP A 40 -8.30 0.29 -14.00
C ASP A 40 -7.30 -0.87 -13.95
N ARG A 41 -7.70 -2.01 -14.53
CA ARG A 41 -6.86 -3.21 -14.67
C ARG A 41 -5.49 -2.93 -15.27
N LYS A 42 -5.42 -2.08 -16.30
CA LYS A 42 -4.17 -1.75 -16.97
C LYS A 42 -3.25 -0.97 -16.02
N VAL A 43 -3.80 -0.07 -15.22
CA VAL A 43 -3.02 0.70 -14.23
C VAL A 43 -2.43 -0.23 -13.18
N TRP A 44 -3.21 -1.15 -12.61
CA TRP A 44 -2.70 -2.12 -11.64
C TRP A 44 -1.67 -3.09 -12.23
N SER A 45 -1.93 -3.58 -13.44
CA SER A 45 -1.00 -4.50 -14.12
C SER A 45 0.31 -3.78 -14.49
N ALA A 46 0.23 -2.54 -14.96
CA ALA A 46 1.41 -1.72 -15.26
C ALA A 46 2.22 -1.44 -14.00
N ALA A 47 1.58 -0.99 -12.92
CA ALA A 47 2.24 -0.76 -11.64
C ALA A 47 2.92 -2.03 -11.11
N GLY A 48 2.27 -3.18 -11.25
CA GLY A 48 2.87 -4.47 -10.90
C GLY A 48 4.09 -4.82 -11.75
N GLY A 49 4.00 -4.60 -13.07
CA GLY A 49 5.12 -4.78 -14.00
C GLY A 49 6.31 -3.86 -13.69
N ASP A 50 6.07 -2.58 -13.41
CA ASP A 50 7.11 -1.60 -13.07
C ASP A 50 7.84 -1.99 -11.78
N VAL A 51 7.11 -2.44 -10.75
CA VAL A 51 7.71 -2.91 -9.49
C VAL A 51 8.51 -4.20 -9.71
N THR A 52 8.04 -5.09 -10.58
CA THR A 52 8.79 -6.30 -10.98
C THR A 52 10.06 -5.96 -11.79
N ALA A 53 10.02 -4.93 -12.63
CA ALA A 53 11.21 -4.42 -13.31
C ALA A 53 12.24 -3.88 -12.29
N LEU A 54 11.79 -3.07 -11.33
CA LEU A 54 12.65 -2.57 -10.24
C LEU A 54 13.31 -3.72 -9.46
N ARG A 55 12.56 -4.79 -9.15
CA ARG A 55 13.14 -6.00 -8.53
C ARG A 55 14.33 -6.52 -9.34
N THR A 56 14.20 -6.59 -10.66
CA THR A 56 15.24 -7.12 -11.57
C THR A 56 16.50 -6.26 -11.52
N ASP A 57 16.35 -4.95 -11.51
CA ASP A 57 17.48 -4.01 -11.38
C ASP A 57 18.17 -4.16 -10.02
N VAL A 58 17.38 -4.29 -8.94
CA VAL A 58 17.89 -4.49 -7.58
C VAL A 58 18.64 -5.83 -7.47
N SER A 59 18.10 -6.92 -8.03
CA SER A 59 18.80 -8.22 -8.07
C SER A 59 20.10 -8.16 -8.87
N THR A 60 20.12 -7.40 -9.95
CA THR A 60 21.34 -7.17 -10.75
C THR A 60 22.39 -6.41 -9.93
N ALA A 61 21.99 -5.36 -9.20
CA ALA A 61 22.88 -4.62 -8.31
C ALA A 61 23.42 -5.51 -7.17
N LEU A 62 22.57 -6.37 -6.59
CA LEU A 62 22.99 -7.35 -5.58
C LEU A 62 24.05 -8.31 -6.13
N GLY A 63 23.87 -8.84 -7.34
CA GLY A 63 24.87 -9.71 -7.97
C GLY A 63 26.21 -9.00 -8.21
N LYS A 64 26.19 -7.70 -8.57
CA LYS A 64 27.42 -6.90 -8.68
C LYS A 64 28.10 -6.70 -7.33
N LEU A 65 27.33 -6.50 -6.25
CA LEU A 65 27.85 -6.39 -4.89
C LEU A 65 28.52 -7.70 -4.44
N GLU A 66 27.87 -8.85 -4.66
CA GLU A 66 28.44 -10.18 -4.37
C GLU A 66 29.73 -10.45 -5.17
N HIS A 67 29.72 -10.07 -6.45
CA HIS A 67 30.92 -10.17 -7.28
C HIS A 67 32.05 -9.29 -6.76
N GLY A 68 31.76 -8.05 -6.37
CA GLY A 68 32.75 -7.13 -5.79
C GLY A 68 33.34 -7.59 -4.46
N GLN A 69 32.59 -8.37 -3.66
CA GLN A 69 33.09 -8.97 -2.42
C GLN A 69 34.00 -10.19 -2.66
N SER A 70 33.93 -10.78 -3.86
CA SER A 70 34.66 -12.01 -4.16
C SER A 70 36.17 -11.79 -4.07
N GLY A 71 36.86 -12.69 -3.36
CA GLY A 71 38.32 -12.61 -3.17
C GLY A 71 38.75 -11.80 -1.94
N VAL A 72 37.84 -11.14 -1.23
CA VAL A 72 38.12 -10.65 0.13
C VAL A 72 38.09 -11.85 1.07
N GLY A 73 39.22 -12.09 1.76
CA GLY A 73 39.33 -13.16 2.75
C GLY A 73 38.43 -12.95 3.98
N ASP A 74 38.66 -13.74 5.01
CA ASP A 74 37.98 -13.68 6.30
C ASP A 74 38.27 -12.41 7.12
N GLY A 75 39.15 -11.53 6.64
CA GLY A 75 39.44 -10.23 7.26
C GLY A 75 40.26 -10.33 8.55
N ALA A 76 40.76 -11.54 8.88
CA ALA A 76 41.54 -11.78 10.07
C ALA A 76 42.83 -10.94 10.07
N GLY A 77 43.01 -10.12 11.11
CA GLY A 77 44.19 -9.27 11.28
C GLY A 77 44.16 -7.94 10.51
N CYS A 78 43.08 -7.61 9.80
CA CYS A 78 42.91 -6.34 9.11
C CYS A 78 41.55 -5.71 9.44
N GLU A 79 41.53 -4.72 10.34
CA GLU A 79 40.31 -4.07 10.82
C GLU A 79 39.45 -3.50 9.69
N SER A 80 40.07 -2.95 8.65
CA SER A 80 39.35 -2.40 7.49
C SER A 80 38.67 -3.49 6.66
N ALA A 81 39.26 -4.69 6.58
CA ALA A 81 38.64 -5.84 5.91
C ALA A 81 37.46 -6.40 6.72
N ALA A 82 37.58 -6.46 8.05
CA ALA A 82 36.47 -6.84 8.93
C ALA A 82 35.29 -5.86 8.81
N ALA A 83 35.55 -4.55 8.89
CA ALA A 83 34.53 -3.51 8.72
C ALA A 83 33.87 -3.56 7.33
N GLN A 84 34.66 -3.82 6.28
CA GLN A 84 34.16 -3.97 4.91
C GLN A 84 33.23 -5.19 4.76
N LYS A 85 33.54 -6.31 5.43
CA LYS A 85 32.69 -7.50 5.48
C LYS A 85 31.36 -7.23 6.17
N GLU A 86 31.39 -6.58 7.34
CA GLU A 86 30.17 -6.20 8.07
C GLU A 86 29.27 -5.28 7.24
N LEU A 87 29.87 -4.30 6.56
CA LEU A 87 29.16 -3.42 5.63
C LEU A 87 28.52 -4.21 4.49
N TYR A 88 29.26 -5.10 3.86
CA TYR A 88 28.75 -5.97 2.80
C TYR A 88 27.56 -6.82 3.29
N ASP A 89 27.68 -7.47 4.44
CA ASP A 89 26.63 -8.34 4.98
C ASP A 89 25.34 -7.54 5.26
N SER A 90 25.48 -6.33 5.82
CA SER A 90 24.36 -5.40 6.05
C SER A 90 23.68 -4.97 4.76
N TRP A 91 24.44 -4.52 3.76
CA TRP A 91 23.89 -4.11 2.47
C TRP A 91 23.28 -5.26 1.69
N LYS A 92 23.91 -6.44 1.71
CA LYS A 92 23.39 -7.66 1.10
C LYS A 92 22.02 -8.01 1.66
N LYS A 93 21.86 -7.98 2.99
CA LYS A 93 20.57 -8.20 3.64
C LYS A 93 19.55 -7.16 3.20
N TYR A 94 19.87 -5.87 3.37
CA TYR A 94 18.94 -4.78 3.05
C TYR A 94 18.47 -4.80 1.58
N VAL A 95 19.39 -4.90 0.62
CA VAL A 95 19.07 -4.93 -0.82
C VAL A 95 18.30 -6.20 -1.18
N GLY A 96 18.63 -7.34 -0.56
CA GLY A 96 17.87 -8.57 -0.68
C GLY A 96 16.42 -8.42 -0.21
N ASP A 97 16.21 -7.79 0.95
CA ASP A 97 14.88 -7.54 1.51
C ASP A 97 14.06 -6.60 0.62
N VAL A 98 14.68 -5.53 0.09
CA VAL A 98 14.05 -4.62 -0.90
C VAL A 98 13.64 -5.36 -2.17
N SER A 99 14.51 -6.22 -2.71
CA SER A 99 14.18 -7.03 -3.90
C SER A 99 13.00 -7.97 -3.63
N GLY A 100 13.01 -8.65 -2.47
CA GLY A 100 11.91 -9.50 -2.04
C GLY A 100 10.59 -8.75 -1.92
N ARG A 101 10.61 -7.56 -1.31
CA ARG A 101 9.43 -6.70 -1.15
C ARG A 101 8.88 -6.26 -2.51
N CYS A 102 9.73 -5.87 -3.45
CA CYS A 102 9.31 -5.54 -4.81
C CYS A 102 8.65 -6.75 -5.48
N GLY A 103 9.21 -7.95 -5.37
CA GLY A 103 8.60 -9.15 -5.93
C GLY A 103 7.20 -9.45 -5.40
N LYS A 104 6.99 -9.32 -4.09
CA LYS A 104 5.67 -9.56 -3.47
C LYS A 104 4.66 -8.47 -3.83
N LEU A 105 5.08 -7.22 -3.81
CA LEU A 105 4.23 -6.09 -4.17
C LEU A 105 3.84 -6.15 -5.65
N GLY A 106 4.79 -6.36 -6.55
CA GLY A 106 4.54 -6.50 -7.99
C GLY A 106 3.52 -7.59 -8.28
N GLY A 107 3.71 -8.79 -7.71
CA GLY A 107 2.77 -9.91 -7.89
C GLY A 107 1.37 -9.66 -7.30
N LEU A 108 1.25 -8.87 -6.22
CA LEU A 108 -0.04 -8.46 -5.66
C LEU A 108 -0.76 -7.48 -6.60
N LEU A 109 -0.05 -6.47 -7.12
CA LEU A 109 -0.59 -5.47 -8.03
C LEU A 109 -1.04 -6.09 -9.36
N GLU A 110 -0.23 -6.99 -9.94
CA GLU A 110 -0.61 -7.74 -11.14
C GLU A 110 -1.85 -8.61 -10.92
N ARG A 111 -2.00 -9.20 -9.73
CA ARG A 111 -3.18 -10.01 -9.39
C ARG A 111 -4.42 -9.14 -9.23
N ALA A 112 -4.31 -8.02 -8.53
CA ALA A 112 -5.40 -7.04 -8.40
C ALA A 112 -5.89 -6.57 -9.78
N GLY A 113 -4.96 -6.29 -10.71
CA GLY A 113 -5.29 -5.95 -12.09
C GLY A 113 -5.92 -7.09 -12.88
N ARG A 114 -5.34 -8.30 -12.84
CA ARG A 114 -5.85 -9.46 -13.58
C ARG A 114 -7.26 -9.87 -13.17
N ASP A 115 -7.50 -9.91 -11.87
CA ASP A 115 -8.72 -10.50 -11.35
C ASP A 115 -9.86 -9.48 -11.27
N LEU A 116 -9.57 -8.17 -11.14
CA LEU A 116 -10.52 -7.05 -10.89
C LEU A 116 -11.62 -7.34 -9.83
N SER A 117 -11.51 -8.48 -9.15
CA SER A 117 -12.49 -9.12 -8.26
C SER A 117 -11.91 -9.29 -6.86
N MET A 118 -10.60 -9.02 -6.68
CA MET A 118 -10.05 -8.84 -5.34
C MET A 118 -10.76 -7.64 -4.73
N THR A 119 -11.35 -7.85 -3.57
CA THR A 119 -11.96 -6.76 -2.83
C THR A 119 -10.84 -5.83 -2.33
N ASP A 120 -11.18 -4.56 -2.05
CA ASP A 120 -10.24 -3.65 -1.39
C ASP A 120 -9.74 -4.21 -0.05
N GLY A 121 -10.52 -5.10 0.60
CA GLY A 121 -10.12 -5.86 1.78
C GLY A 121 -8.97 -6.82 1.48
N ASP A 122 -9.08 -7.64 0.43
CA ASP A 122 -8.03 -8.59 0.05
C ASP A 122 -6.72 -7.89 -0.34
N VAL A 123 -6.82 -6.77 -1.06
CA VAL A 123 -5.66 -5.95 -1.42
C VAL A 123 -5.02 -5.36 -0.15
N ARG A 124 -5.83 -4.82 0.77
CA ARG A 124 -5.37 -4.29 2.05
C ARG A 124 -4.66 -5.35 2.88
N ASP A 125 -5.23 -6.55 3.00
CA ASP A 125 -4.67 -7.64 3.78
C ASP A 125 -3.34 -8.12 3.18
N GLY A 126 -3.28 -8.20 1.85
CA GLY A 126 -2.03 -8.46 1.13
C GLY A 126 -0.94 -7.42 1.44
N LEU A 127 -1.29 -6.13 1.40
CA LEU A 127 -0.36 -5.05 1.73
C LEU A 127 0.08 -5.09 3.20
N GLN A 128 -0.82 -5.38 4.14
CA GLN A 128 -0.47 -5.52 5.57
C GLN A 128 0.46 -6.71 5.80
N LYS A 129 0.26 -7.81 5.09
CA LYS A 129 1.16 -8.97 5.16
C LYS A 129 2.56 -8.60 4.68
N ILE A 130 2.68 -7.93 3.53
CA ILE A 130 3.98 -7.45 3.02
C ILE A 130 4.63 -6.49 4.01
N LYS A 131 3.86 -5.55 4.57
CA LYS A 131 4.37 -4.60 5.57
C LYS A 131 4.91 -5.31 6.82
N THR A 132 4.17 -6.30 7.32
CA THR A 132 4.55 -7.07 8.51
C THR A 132 5.82 -7.88 8.25
N GLU A 133 5.92 -8.47 7.07
CA GLU A 133 7.08 -9.29 6.70
C GLU A 133 8.37 -8.49 6.58
N TYR A 134 8.31 -7.26 6.04
CA TYR A 134 9.48 -6.39 5.87
C TYR A 134 9.52 -5.24 6.88
N GLN A 135 9.04 -5.48 8.10
CA GLN A 135 9.04 -4.47 9.16
C GLN A 135 10.46 -4.10 9.65
N ASP A 136 11.43 -4.99 9.44
CA ASP A 136 12.84 -4.80 9.78
C ASP A 136 13.59 -3.93 8.77
N THR A 137 12.97 -3.62 7.64
CA THR A 137 13.51 -2.72 6.62
C THR A 137 12.95 -1.31 6.83
N GLU A 138 13.69 -0.46 7.55
CA GLU A 138 13.26 0.93 7.76
C GLU A 138 13.02 1.65 6.43
N ALA A 139 11.96 2.47 6.38
CA ALA A 139 11.68 3.30 5.23
C ALA A 139 12.69 4.46 5.16
N VAL A 140 13.69 4.33 4.28
CA VAL A 140 14.70 5.38 4.06
C VAL A 140 14.26 6.47 3.06
N GLY A 141 13.10 6.32 2.40
CA GLY A 141 12.55 7.27 1.43
C GLY A 141 11.11 7.67 1.75
N GLY A 142 10.72 8.92 1.44
CA GLY A 142 9.35 9.42 1.63
C GLY A 142 9.04 9.97 3.03
N ARG A 143 10.05 10.19 3.90
CA ARG A 143 9.87 10.94 5.15
C ARG A 143 9.49 12.37 4.76
N ALA A 144 8.21 12.69 4.88
CA ALA A 144 7.75 14.06 4.73
C ALA A 144 8.58 14.92 5.68
N LYS A 145 9.46 15.76 5.14
CA LYS A 145 9.94 16.92 5.89
C LYS A 145 8.69 17.72 6.18
N GLY A 146 8.18 17.60 7.40
CA GLY A 146 7.15 18.49 7.91
C GLY A 146 7.59 19.92 7.59
N LYS A 147 6.72 20.66 6.91
CA LYS A 147 6.81 22.11 6.91
C LYS A 147 6.29 22.61 8.25
#